data_AF-A0AAV0J462-F1
#
_entry.id   AF-A0AAV0J462-F1
#
_cell.length_a   1.000
_cell.length_b   1.000
_cell.length_c   1.000
_cell.angle_alpha   90.00
_cell.angle_beta   90.00
_cell.angle_gamma   90.00
#
_symmetry.space_group_name_H-M   'P 1'
#
loop_
_entity.id
_entity.type
_entity.pdbx_description
1 polymer ?
#
loop_
_entity_poly.entity_id
_entity_poly.type
_entity_poly.pdbx_seq_one_letter_code
_entity_poly.pdbx_strand_id
1 'polypeptide(L)'
;MRKKTKNDTFISRPEAIKILKEVQKVEKKRIVKRTLSNERSSRSHSMIILDVPTVGGRLMLVDTVGSENIDQAGQTGFEAKMKVGKVGKSKLL
;
A
#
# COMPACT_ATOMS: atom_id res chain seq x y z
N MET A 1 -5.78 -22.08 14.65
CA MET A 1 -6.62 -20.95 15.11
C MET A 1 -5.74 -19.95 15.86
N ARG A 2 -5.64 -18.69 15.43
CA ARG A 2 -4.86 -17.65 16.12
C ARG A 2 -5.57 -17.28 17.45
N LYS A 3 -4.83 -17.24 18.57
CA LYS A 3 -5.29 -16.69 19.85
C LYS A 3 -5.69 -15.23 19.65
N LYS A 4 -6.95 -14.87 19.90
CA LYS A 4 -7.43 -13.47 19.92
C LYS A 4 -6.93 -12.77 21.17
N THR A 5 -6.38 -11.58 21.01
CA THR A 5 -6.01 -10.68 22.11
C THR A 5 -7.23 -9.94 22.64
N LYS A 6 -7.21 -9.57 23.94
CA LYS A 6 -8.37 -9.06 24.70
C LYS A 6 -9.00 -7.76 24.14
N ASN A 7 -8.35 -7.09 23.18
CA ASN A 7 -8.77 -5.82 22.58
C ASN A 7 -9.01 -5.89 21.05
N ASP A 8 -9.09 -7.09 20.47
CA ASP A 8 -9.29 -7.24 19.02
C ASP A 8 -10.75 -6.96 18.65
N THR A 9 -11.04 -5.78 18.11
CA THR A 9 -12.36 -5.47 17.54
C THR A 9 -12.40 -5.93 16.08
N PHE A 10 -13.33 -6.83 15.76
CA PHE A 10 -13.54 -7.33 14.39
C PHE A 10 -14.75 -6.66 13.76
N ILE A 11 -14.55 -5.98 12.64
CA ILE A 11 -15.62 -5.38 11.85
C ILE A 11 -16.02 -6.39 10.75
N SER A 12 -17.26 -6.86 10.81
CA SER A 12 -17.92 -7.62 9.74
C SER A 12 -19.35 -7.12 9.58
N ARG A 13 -20.07 -7.54 8.52
CA ARG A 13 -21.42 -7.06 8.07
C ARG A 13 -21.37 -5.94 7.00
N PRO A 14 -22.50 -5.40 6.47
CA PRO A 14 -22.55 -4.51 5.30
C PRO A 14 -21.58 -3.31 5.33
N GLU A 15 -21.19 -2.86 6.51
CA GLU A 15 -20.25 -1.77 6.75
C GLU A 15 -18.83 -2.14 6.28
N ALA A 16 -18.39 -3.38 6.54
CA ALA A 16 -17.10 -3.88 6.06
C ALA A 16 -17.06 -3.94 4.53
N ILE A 17 -18.21 -4.20 3.88
CA ILE A 17 -18.33 -4.21 2.43
C ILE A 17 -18.13 -2.81 1.85
N LYS A 18 -18.58 -1.74 2.54
CA LYS A 18 -18.37 -0.36 2.08
C LYS A 18 -16.89 0.00 2.09
N ILE A 19 -16.19 -0.32 3.17
CA ILE A 19 -14.73 -0.11 3.27
C ILE A 19 -14.01 -0.88 2.16
N LEU A 20 -14.36 -2.17 1.97
CA LEU A 20 -13.77 -3.00 0.93
C LEU A 20 -14.00 -2.42 -0.48
N LYS A 21 -15.20 -1.89 -0.77
CA LYS A 21 -15.51 -1.27 -2.06
C LYS A 21 -14.67 -0.02 -2.31
N GLU A 22 -14.47 0.82 -1.30
CA GLU A 22 -13.61 2.00 -1.45
C GLU A 22 -12.14 1.61 -1.64
N VAL A 23 -11.65 0.63 -0.87
CA VAL A 23 -10.30 0.07 -1.07
C VAL A 23 -10.14 -0.49 -2.49
N GLN A 24 -11.13 -1.23 -3.01
CA GLN A 24 -11.10 -1.76 -4.37
C GLN A 24 -11.10 -0.66 -5.43
N LYS A 25 -11.83 0.46 -5.23
CA LYS A 25 -11.79 1.61 -6.14
C LYS A 25 -10.41 2.27 -6.18
N VAL A 26 -9.77 2.42 -5.02
CA VAL A 26 -8.41 2.99 -4.93
C VAL A 26 -7.39 2.03 -5.54
N GLU A 27 -7.49 0.74 -5.28
CA GLU A 27 -6.61 -0.29 -5.85
C GLU A 27 -6.70 -0.35 -7.38
N LYS A 28 -7.88 -0.14 -7.98
CA LYS A 28 -8.03 -0.04 -9.45
C LYS A 28 -7.30 1.16 -10.06
N LYS A 29 -7.17 2.26 -9.32
CA LYS A 29 -6.46 3.47 -9.75
C LYS A 29 -4.96 3.40 -9.44
N ARG A 30 -4.50 2.34 -8.79
CA ARG A 30 -3.12 2.18 -8.36
C ARG A 30 -2.19 1.99 -9.55
N ILE A 31 -1.10 2.75 -9.58
CA ILE A 31 -0.05 2.58 -10.58
C ILE A 31 0.73 1.32 -10.22
N VAL A 32 0.56 0.28 -11.02
CA VAL A 32 1.29 -0.98 -10.90
C VAL A 32 2.14 -1.20 -12.14
N LYS A 33 3.29 -1.85 -11.96
CA LYS A 33 4.19 -2.21 -13.05
C LYS A 33 4.73 -3.61 -12.79
N ARG A 34 4.79 -4.43 -13.83
CA ARG A 34 5.51 -5.70 -13.79
C ARG A 34 7.02 -5.44 -13.80
N THR A 35 7.74 -6.09 -12.91
CA THR A 35 9.21 -6.15 -12.89
C THR A 35 9.65 -7.60 -13.07
N LEU A 36 10.94 -7.83 -13.24
CA LEU A 36 11.46 -9.21 -13.28
C LEU A 36 11.27 -9.94 -11.95
N SER A 37 11.25 -9.21 -10.83
CA SER A 37 11.11 -9.77 -9.49
C SER A 37 9.67 -9.90 -9.01
N ASN A 38 8.73 -9.19 -9.64
CA ASN A 38 7.34 -9.13 -9.20
C ASN A 38 6.39 -8.87 -10.37
N GLU A 39 5.40 -9.75 -10.53
CA GLU A 39 4.37 -9.63 -11.57
C GLU A 39 3.51 -8.37 -11.39
N ARG A 40 3.27 -7.96 -10.15
CA ARG A 40 2.45 -6.80 -9.78
C ARG A 40 3.14 -5.96 -8.71
N SER A 41 4.14 -5.17 -9.13
CA SER A 41 4.84 -4.23 -8.26
C SER A 41 4.11 -2.89 -8.20
N SER A 42 3.82 -2.39 -7.00
CA SER A 42 3.26 -1.05 -6.83
C SER A 42 4.33 0.02 -7.11
N ARG A 43 3.94 1.09 -7.79
CA ARG A 43 4.82 2.24 -8.10
C ARG A 43 4.39 3.54 -7.43
N SER A 44 3.43 3.44 -6.51
CA SER A 44 2.92 4.53 -5.71
C SER A 44 2.75 4.06 -4.27
N HIS A 45 2.94 4.98 -3.33
CA HIS A 45 2.55 4.78 -1.94
C HIS A 45 1.02 4.90 -1.84
N SER A 46 0.40 4.10 -0.97
CA SER A 46 -1.02 4.21 -0.65
C SER A 46 -1.19 4.46 0.83
N MET A 47 -2.17 5.26 1.20
CA MET A 47 -2.49 5.58 2.58
C MET A 47 -4.01 5.49 2.76
N ILE A 48 -4.43 4.73 3.75
CA ILE A 48 -5.82 4.67 4.19
C ILE A 48 -5.86 5.29 5.58
N ILE A 49 -6.71 6.30 5.74
CA ILE A 49 -6.91 7.00 6.98
C ILE A 49 -8.29 6.64 7.51
N LEU A 50 -8.36 6.19 8.76
CA LEU A 50 -9.61 5.94 9.47
C LEU A 50 -9.66 6.87 10.68
N ASP A 51 -10.65 7.76 10.68
CA ASP A 51 -10.97 8.57 11.86
C ASP A 51 -11.70 7.70 12.88
N VAL A 52 -11.22 7.70 14.12
CA VAL A 52 -11.78 6.93 15.24
C VAL A 52 -12.22 7.91 16.34
N PRO A 53 -13.33 8.64 16.14
CA PRO A 53 -13.74 9.73 17.01
C PRO A 53 -14.05 9.28 18.44
N THR A 54 -14.46 8.03 18.63
CA THR A 54 -14.76 7.44 19.95
C THR A 54 -13.56 7.40 20.89
N VAL A 55 -12.33 7.40 20.35
CA VAL A 55 -11.09 7.50 21.13
C VAL A 55 -10.33 8.79 20.83
N GLY A 56 -10.95 9.73 20.12
CA GLY A 56 -10.34 11.02 19.72
C GLY A 56 -9.12 10.88 18.80
N GLY A 57 -8.99 9.76 18.09
CA GLY A 57 -7.77 9.38 17.37
C GLY A 57 -7.98 9.09 15.89
N ARG A 58 -6.87 8.84 15.19
CA ARG A 58 -6.84 8.49 13.78
C ARG A 58 -5.90 7.30 13.57
N LEU A 59 -6.37 6.28 12.84
CA LEU A 59 -5.54 5.16 12.41
C LEU A 59 -5.12 5.38 10.96
N MET A 60 -3.84 5.19 10.68
CA MET A 60 -3.28 5.34 9.34
C MET A 60 -2.61 4.03 8.91
N LEU A 61 -3.13 3.42 7.85
CA LEU A 61 -2.55 2.25 7.19
C LEU A 61 -1.76 2.75 5.97
N VAL A 62 -0.45 2.59 6.01
CA VAL A 62 0.44 3.02 4.93
C VAL A 62 0.99 1.79 4.22
N ASP A 63 0.79 1.72 2.91
CA ASP A 63 1.40 0.74 2.02
C ASP A 63 2.54 1.43 1.24
N THR A 64 3.77 1.06 1.57
CA THR A 64 4.96 1.65 0.98
C THR A 64 5.40 0.90 -0.26
N VAL A 65 5.92 1.61 -1.26
CA VAL A 65 6.51 0.98 -2.44
C VAL A 65 7.65 0.03 -2.04
N GLY A 66 7.69 -1.13 -2.69
CA GLY A 66 8.72 -2.14 -2.51
C GLY A 66 10.12 -1.58 -2.80
N SER A 67 11.12 -2.02 -2.05
CA SER A 67 12.53 -1.62 -2.21
C SER A 67 13.26 -2.53 -3.21
N GLU A 68 12.62 -2.84 -4.34
CA GLU A 68 13.21 -3.70 -5.36
C GLU A 68 14.48 -3.05 -5.93
N ASN A 69 15.57 -3.83 -6.03
CA ASN A 69 16.80 -3.38 -6.67
C ASN A 69 16.54 -3.07 -8.15
N ILE A 70 16.97 -1.90 -8.62
CA ILE A 70 16.68 -1.39 -9.97
C ILE A 70 17.22 -2.35 -11.05
N ASP A 71 18.43 -2.85 -10.86
CA ASP A 71 19.10 -3.71 -11.83
C ASP A 71 18.47 -5.12 -11.86
N GLN A 72 18.08 -5.65 -10.69
CA GLN A 72 17.37 -6.94 -10.59
C GLN A 72 15.92 -6.85 -11.09
N ALA A 73 15.29 -5.69 -10.99
CA ALA A 73 13.95 -5.44 -11.50
C ALA A 73 13.87 -5.36 -13.03
N GLY A 74 15.01 -5.43 -13.74
CA GLY A 74 15.10 -5.43 -15.19
C GLY A 74 14.72 -4.09 -15.84
N GLN A 75 14.87 -2.99 -15.11
CA GLN A 75 14.51 -1.67 -15.64
C GLN A 75 15.66 -1.06 -16.43
N THR A 76 15.59 -1.22 -17.74
CA THR A 76 16.50 -0.60 -18.70
C THR A 76 15.91 0.74 -19.20
N GLY A 77 16.73 1.79 -19.25
CA GLY A 77 16.32 3.14 -19.67
C GLY A 77 16.42 4.22 -18.57
N PHE A 78 16.89 5.42 -18.94
CA PHE A 78 17.17 6.53 -18.02
C PHE A 78 15.92 6.99 -17.24
N GLU A 79 14.76 7.09 -17.90
CA GLU A 79 13.49 7.46 -17.26
C GLU A 79 13.00 6.42 -16.23
N ALA A 80 13.23 5.14 -16.51
CA ALA A 80 12.85 4.04 -15.60
C ALA A 80 13.72 4.06 -14.34
N LYS A 81 15.04 4.28 -14.49
CA LYS A 81 15.97 4.43 -13.36
C LYS A 81 15.64 5.66 -12.51
N MET A 82 15.30 6.79 -13.14
CA MET A 82 14.96 8.02 -12.41
C MET A 82 13.66 7.91 -11.61
N LYS A 83 12.60 7.28 -12.15
CA LYS A 83 11.33 7.08 -11.43
C LYS A 83 11.51 6.19 -10.20
N VAL A 84 12.28 5.11 -10.30
CA VAL A 84 12.55 4.23 -9.15
C VAL A 84 13.45 4.93 -8.14
N GLY A 85 14.47 5.67 -8.61
CA GLY A 85 15.34 6.46 -7.75
C GLY A 85 14.60 7.54 -6.95
N LYS A 86 13.60 8.20 -7.56
CA LYS A 86 12.73 9.17 -6.86
C LYS A 86 11.94 8.50 -5.75
N VAL A 87 11.27 7.38 -6.04
CA VAL A 87 10.49 6.63 -5.04
C VAL A 87 11.36 6.05 -3.92
N GLY A 88 12.55 5.53 -4.25
CA GLY A 88 13.51 5.06 -3.25
C GLY A 88 13.95 6.16 -2.28
N LYS A 89 14.19 7.37 -2.79
CA LYS A 89 14.52 8.55 -1.95
C LYS A 89 13.34 9.04 -1.11
N SER A 90 12.09 8.92 -1.60
CA SER A 90 10.89 9.26 -0.82
C SER A 90 10.64 8.34 0.38
N LYS A 91 11.33 7.20 0.46
CA LYS A 91 11.21 6.22 1.56
C LYS A 91 12.15 6.52 2.75
N LEU A 92 13.04 7.51 2.63
CA LEU A 92 14.03 7.92 3.63
C LEU A 92 13.56 9.05 4.57
N LEU A 93 12.26 9.37 4.56
CA LEU A 93 11.62 10.30 5.50
C LEU A 93 10.78 9.53 6.53
#